data_AF-X1PEI8-F1
#
_entry.id   AF-X1PEI8-F1
#
_cell.length_a   1.000
_cell.length_b   1.000
_cell.length_c   1.000
_cell.angle_alpha   90.00
_cell.angle_beta   90.00
_cell.angle_gamma   90.00
#
_symmetry.space_group_name_H-M   'P 1'
#
loop_
_entity.id
_entity.type
_entity.pdbx_description
1 polymer ?
#
loop_
_entity_poly.entity_id
_entity_poly.type
_entity_poly.pdbx_seq_one_letter_code
_entity_poly.pdbx_strand_id
1 'polypeptide(L)' 'MSICDTTLIDDGDELEVDLAAGTVKDITNGNQLTFGKIPEVMLRILDEGGLIPYIQKHGDFKI' A
#
# COMPACT_ATOMS: atom_id res chain seq x y z
N MET A 1 -12.99 7.24 -8.61
CA MET A 1 -12.53 7.81 -7.33
C MET A 1 -11.08 7.36 -7.16
N SER A 2 -10.11 8.27 -7.25
CA SER A 2 -8.70 7.90 -7.03
C SER A 2 -8.49 7.64 -5.53
N ILE A 3 -7.65 6.65 -5.21
CA ILE A 3 -7.32 6.23 -3.83
C ILE A 3 -6.49 7.30 -3.10
N CYS A 4 -5.77 8.12 -3.87
CA CYS A 4 -4.95 9.25 -3.44
C CYS A 4 -4.91 10.29 -4.57
N ASP A 5 -4.71 11.57 -4.24
CA ASP A 5 -4.29 12.57 -5.22
C ASP A 5 -2.81 12.32 -5.54
N THR A 6 -2.44 12.15 -6.81
CA THR A 6 -1.05 11.92 -7.24
C THR A 6 -0.51 13.06 -8.07
N THR A 7 -1.20 14.21 -8.12
CA THR A 7 -0.75 15.39 -8.88
C THR A 7 0.51 16.07 -8.30
N LEU A 8 0.91 15.66 -7.09
CA LEU A 8 2.07 16.18 -6.36
C LEU A 8 3.30 15.25 -6.44
N ILE A 9 3.23 14.20 -7.25
CA ILE A 9 4.30 13.22 -7.45
C ILE A 9 4.78 13.35 -8.89
N ASP A 10 6.06 13.64 -9.07
CA ASP A 10 6.69 13.78 -10.37
C ASP A 10 7.41 12.48 -10.80
N ASP A 11 7.64 12.34 -12.12
CA ASP A 11 8.42 11.22 -12.64
C ASP A 11 9.86 11.29 -12.12
N GLY A 12 10.33 10.18 -11.53
CA GLY A 12 11.65 10.09 -10.92
C GLY A 12 11.71 10.43 -9.43
N ASP A 13 10.59 10.80 -8.79
CA ASP A 13 10.56 11.00 -7.35
C ASP A 13 10.77 9.69 -6.58
N GLU A 14 11.52 9.77 -5.49
CA GLU A 14 11.65 8.67 -4.54
C GLU A 14 10.58 8.83 -3.46
N LEU A 15 9.83 7.76 -3.23
CA LEU A 15 8.70 7.75 -2.30
C LEU A 15 8.93 6.74 -1.18
N GLU A 16 8.72 7.18 0.04
CA GLU A 16 8.57 6.31 1.21
C GLU A 16 7.08 6.06 1.44
N VAL A 17 6.67 4.78 1.40
CA VAL A 17 5.25 4.39 1.50
C VAL A 17 5.02 3.55 2.75
N ASP A 18 4.13 4.01 3.61
CA ASP A 18 3.61 3.22 4.73
C ASP A 18 2.18 2.76 4.40
N LEU A 19 2.09 1.50 3.97
CA LEU A 19 0.84 0.83 3.61
C LEU A 19 -0.11 0.64 4.80
N ALA A 20 0.43 0.48 6.01
CA ALA A 20 -0.35 0.26 7.22
C ALA A 20 -0.91 1.58 7.77
N ALA A 21 -0.11 2.65 7.75
CA ALA A 21 -0.55 3.98 8.12
C ALA A 21 -1.42 4.64 7.05
N GLY A 22 -1.30 4.23 5.79
CA GLY A 22 -2.00 4.85 4.66
C GLY A 22 -1.35 6.17 4.25
N THR A 23 -0.02 6.25 4.30
CA THR A 23 0.72 7.49 4.02
C THR A 23 1.80 7.28 2.97
N VAL A 24 1.98 8.28 2.11
CA VAL A 24 3.10 8.38 1.18
C VAL A 24 3.86 9.65 1.53
N LYS A 25 5.17 9.53 1.72
CA LYS A 25 6.07 10.67 1.87
C LYS A 25 6.98 10.71 0.66
N ASP A 26 6.89 11.80 -0.07
CA ASP A 26 7.86 12.10 -1.10
C ASP A 26 9.15 12.60 -0.44
N ILE A 27 10.23 11.84 -0.58
CA ILE A 27 11.52 12.18 0.04
C ILE A 27 12.38 13.07 -0.87
N THR A 28 11.97 13.28 -2.12
CA THR A 28 12.63 14.21 -3.06
C THR A 28 12.19 15.65 -2.80
N ASN A 29 10.88 15.89 -2.70
CA ASN A 29 10.30 17.24 -2.60
C ASN A 29 9.65 17.54 -1.23
N GLY A 30 9.48 16.54 -0.37
CA GLY A 30 8.94 16.70 0.99
C GLY A 30 7.41 16.71 1.07
N ASN A 31 6.70 16.50 -0.04
CA ASN A 31 5.24 16.38 -0.05
C ASN A 31 4.79 15.15 0.75
N GLN A 32 3.62 15.25 1.36
CA GLN A 32 3.01 14.14 2.08
C GLN A 32 1.57 13.93 1.61
N LEU A 33 1.25 12.68 1.30
CA LEU A 33 -0.03 12.27 0.78
C LEU A 33 -0.62 11.18 1.68
N THR A 34 -1.94 11.10 1.72
CA THR A 34 -2.67 10.09 2.49
C THR A 34 -3.64 9.35 1.61
N PHE A 35 -3.82 8.07 1.90
CA PHE A 35 -4.78 7.21 1.23
C PHE A 35 -5.56 6.38 2.26
N GLY A 36 -6.67 5.79 1.81
CA GLY A 36 -7.45 4.90 2.66
C GLY A 36 -6.61 3.73 3.16
N LYS A 37 -6.71 3.43 4.45
CA LYS A 37 -5.98 2.29 5.05
C LYS A 37 -6.26 1.01 4.29
N ILE A 38 -5.20 0.28 3.98
CA ILE A 38 -5.32 -1.04 3.38
C ILE A 38 -5.88 -2.01 4.42
N PRO A 39 -6.90 -2.82 4.08
CA PRO A 39 -7.43 -3.83 4.98
C PRO A 39 -6.34 -4.78 5.48
N GLU A 40 -6.37 -5.19 6.75
CA GLU A 40 -5.36 -6.09 7.34
C GLU A 40 -5.17 -7.39 6.54
N VAL A 41 -6.25 -7.93 5.98
CA VAL A 41 -6.19 -9.15 5.16
C VAL A 41 -5.30 -8.96 3.93
N MET A 42 -5.33 -7.78 3.28
CA MET A 42 -4.45 -7.49 2.15
C MET A 42 -2.99 -7.38 2.58
N LEU A 43 -2.71 -6.75 3.73
CA LEU A 43 -1.34 -6.66 4.25
C LEU A 43 -0.78 -8.07 4.52
N ARG A 44 -1.56 -8.95 5.16
CA ARG A 44 -1.17 -10.34 5.41
C ARG A 44 -0.91 -11.11 4.12
N ILE A 45 -1.70 -10.88 3.07
CA ILE A 45 -1.49 -11.51 1.76
C ILE A 45 -0.16 -11.08 1.15
N LEU A 46 0.17 -9.78 1.23
CA LEU A 46 1.45 -9.26 0.74
C LEU A 46 2.63 -9.83 1.54
N ASP A 47 2.52 -9.88 2.87
CA ASP A 47 3.55 -10.45 3.76
C ASP A 47 3.80 -11.93 3.51
N GLU A 48 2.79 -12.67 3.05
CA GLU A 48 2.91 -14.09 2.70
C GLU A 48 3.41 -14.32 1.27
N GLY A 49 3.73 -13.27 0.51
CA GLY A 49 4.26 -13.37 -0.85
C GLY A 49 3.19 -13.42 -1.94
N GLY A 50 1.97 -13.00 -1.62
CA GLY A 50 0.86 -12.87 -2.55
C GLY A 50 -0.31 -13.81 -2.25
N LEU A 51 -1.35 -13.69 -3.08
CA LEU A 51 -2.64 -14.35 -2.85
C LEU A 51 -2.54 -15.89 -2.85
N ILE A 52 -1.76 -16.46 -3.76
CA ILE A 52 -1.62 -17.91 -3.89
C ILE A 52 -0.94 -18.53 -2.65
N PRO A 53 0.24 -18.05 -2.18
CA PRO A 53 0.82 -18.50 -0.92
C PRO A 53 -0.13 -18.40 0.27
N TYR A 54 -0.88 -17.30 0.36
CA TYR A 54 -1.85 -17.10 1.44
C TYR A 54 -2.94 -18.18 1.44
N ILE A 55 -3.58 -18.41 0.29
CA ILE A 55 -4.63 -19.42 0.16
C ILE A 55 -4.07 -20.82 0.43
N GLN A 56 -2.87 -21.13 -0.03
CA GLN A 56 -2.22 -22.43 0.24
C GLN A 56 -2.03 -22.69 1.74
N LYS A 57 -1.80 -21.64 2.53
CA LYS A 57 -1.57 -21.73 3.97
C LYS A 57 -2.87 -21.68 4.79
N HIS A 58 -3.86 -20.89 4.37
CA HIS A 58 -5.07 -20.59 5.14
C HIS A 58 -6.36 -21.24 4.60
N GLY A 59 -6.29 -21.86 3.42
CA GLY A 59 -7.37 -22.60 2.75
C GLY A 59 -8.26 -21.74 1.84
N ASP A 60 -8.68 -20.57 2.30
CA ASP A 60 -9.53 -19.64 1.55
C ASP A 60 -9.29 -18.19 2.01
N PHE A 61 -9.90 -17.22 1.33
CA PHE A 61 -9.88 -15.81 1.69
C PHE A 61 -10.69 -15.57 2.98
N LYS A 62 -9.99 -15.42 4.10
CA LYS A 62 -10.61 -15.12 5.40
C LYS A 62 -10.76 -13.60 5.56
N ILE A 63 -11.97 -13.12 5.28
CA ILE A 63 -12.40 -11.70 5.36
C ILE A 63 -12.94 -11.37 6.75
#